data_AF-A0A2V6GRC0-F1
#
_entry.id   AF-A0A2V6GRC0-F1
#
_cell.length_a   1.000
_cell.length_b   1.000
_cell.length_c   1.000
_cell.angle_alpha   90.00
_cell.angle_beta   90.00
_cell.angle_gamma   90.00
#
_symmetry.space_group_name_H-M   'P 1'
#
loop_
_entity.id
_entity.type
_entity.pdbx_description
1 polymer ?
#
loop_
_entity_poly.entity_id
_entity_poly.type
_entity_poly.pdbx_seq_one_letter_code
_entity_poly.pdbx_strand_id
1 'polypeptide(L)'
;MTTYAYSLLTQGNAKEALRIMSSLSEEQLSDPTISAYYGIFLAATGDEKARTYLDFGKPANLLPEEKALIDKAYASLDSRSRTR
;
A
#
# COMPACT_ATOMS: atom_id res chain seq x y z
N MET A 1 4.41 -4.40 13.62
CA MET A 1 3.63 -4.74 12.40
C MET A 1 4.19 -4.08 11.13
N THR A 2 4.89 -2.94 11.23
CA THR A 2 5.56 -2.25 10.10
C THR A 2 6.72 -3.04 9.48
N THR A 3 7.56 -3.68 10.30
CA THR A 3 8.72 -4.47 9.84
C THR A 3 8.33 -5.64 8.93
N TYR A 4 7.20 -6.30 9.22
CA TYR A 4 6.75 -7.45 8.45
C TYR A 4 6.20 -7.03 7.08
N ALA A 5 5.37 -5.99 7.04
CA ALA A 5 4.85 -5.45 5.78
C ALA A 5 5.98 -4.92 4.89
N TYR A 6 6.96 -4.21 5.46
CA TYR A 6 8.16 -3.78 4.75
C TYR A 6 8.95 -4.98 4.16
N SER A 7 9.11 -6.06 4.93
CA SER A 7 9.81 -7.26 4.46
C SER A 7 9.11 -7.95 3.28
N LEU A 8 7.78 -7.95 3.25
CA LEU A 8 7.01 -8.51 2.13
C LEU A 8 7.14 -7.64 0.86
N LEU A 9 7.25 -6.32 1.05
CA LEU A 9 7.44 -5.35 -0.03
C LEU A 9 8.82 -5.48 -0.68
N THR A 10 9.88 -5.65 0.12
CA THR A 10 11.25 -5.80 -0.39
C THR A 10 11.49 -7.15 -1.08
N GLN A 11 10.73 -8.19 -0.71
CA GLN A 11 10.80 -9.51 -1.36
C GLN A 11 10.08 -9.55 -2.72
N GLY A 12 9.46 -8.45 -3.16
CA GLY A 12 8.73 -8.40 -4.44
C GLY A 12 7.45 -9.23 -4.43
N ASN A 13 7.02 -9.73 -3.28
CA ASN A 13 5.87 -10.61 -3.15
C ASN A 13 4.59 -9.81 -2.79
N ALA A 14 4.34 -8.73 -3.53
CA ALA A 14 3.17 -7.89 -3.33
C ALA A 14 1.85 -8.67 -3.46
N LYS A 15 1.82 -9.74 -4.27
CA LYS A 15 0.64 -10.60 -4.43
C LYS A 15 0.32 -11.38 -3.16
N GLU A 16 1.32 -11.98 -2.51
CA GLU A 16 1.10 -12.71 -1.27
C GLU A 16 0.78 -11.76 -0.11
N ALA A 17 1.42 -10.59 -0.07
CA ALA A 17 1.09 -9.54 0.88
C ALA A 17 -0.38 -9.11 0.74
N LEU A 18 -0.85 -8.87 -0.50
CA LEU A 18 -2.25 -8.59 -0.77
C LEU A 18 -3.18 -9.72 -0.33
N ARG A 19 -2.80 -10.97 -0.56
CA ARG A 19 -3.61 -12.12 -0.12
C ARG A 19 -3.81 -12.10 1.40
N ILE A 20 -2.73 -11.86 2.16
CA ILE A 20 -2.80 -11.74 3.62
C ILE A 20 -3.62 -10.51 4.03
N MET A 21 -3.37 -9.34 3.43
CA MET A 21 -4.10 -8.11 3.80
C MET A 21 -5.58 -8.14 3.41
N SER A 22 -5.94 -8.82 2.32
CA SER A 22 -7.33 -9.02 1.89
C SER A 22 -8.13 -9.93 2.82
N SER A 23 -7.45 -10.68 3.70
CA SER A 23 -8.10 -11.50 4.74
C SER A 23 -8.39 -10.73 6.03
N LEU A 24 -7.92 -9.48 6.13
CA LEU A 24 -8.20 -8.61 7.27
C LEU A 24 -9.63 -8.08 7.20
N SER A 25 -10.21 -7.76 8.36
CA SER A 25 -11.54 -7.15 8.41
C SER A 25 -11.53 -5.70 7.92
N GLU A 26 -12.68 -5.17 7.53
CA GLU A 26 -12.81 -3.76 7.14
C GLU A 26 -12.36 -2.78 8.24
N GLU A 27 -12.59 -3.14 9.50
CA GLU A 27 -12.14 -2.38 10.66
C GLU A 27 -10.61 -2.32 10.74
N GLN A 28 -9.93 -3.43 10.47
CA GLN A 28 -8.47 -3.47 10.42
C GLN A 28 -7.93 -2.72 9.21
N LEU A 29 -8.56 -2.86 8.04
CA LEU A 29 -8.18 -2.12 6.84
C LEU A 29 -8.39 -0.61 7.01
N SER A 30 -9.29 -0.19 7.91
CA SER A 30 -9.53 1.22 8.23
C SER A 30 -8.46 1.83 9.14
N ASP A 31 -7.58 1.01 9.75
CA ASP A 31 -6.41 1.54 10.46
C ASP A 31 -5.51 2.26 9.45
N PRO A 32 -5.13 3.54 9.68
CA PRO A 32 -4.33 4.30 8.73
C PRO A 32 -3.02 3.61 8.35
N THR A 33 -2.35 2.94 9.30
CA THR A 33 -1.08 2.26 9.03
C THR A 33 -1.32 1.09 8.08
N ILE A 34 -2.32 0.26 8.38
CA ILE A 34 -2.71 -0.90 7.57
C ILE A 34 -3.18 -0.47 6.17
N SER A 35 -4.02 0.57 6.10
CA SER A 35 -4.47 1.20 4.86
C SER A 35 -3.30 1.65 3.98
N ALA A 36 -2.30 2.32 4.56
CA ALA A 36 -1.13 2.78 3.80
C ALA A 36 -0.39 1.61 3.15
N TYR A 37 -0.11 0.56 3.92
CA TYR A 37 0.56 -0.65 3.40
C TYR A 37 -0.26 -1.37 2.34
N TYR A 38 -1.57 -1.52 2.59
CA TYR A 38 -2.47 -2.15 1.64
C TYR A 38 -2.52 -1.39 0.31
N GLY A 39 -2.58 -0.05 0.38
CA GLY A 39 -2.50 0.83 -0.78
C GLY A 39 -1.21 0.67 -1.59
N ILE A 40 -0.04 0.52 -0.93
CA ILE A 40 1.23 0.30 -1.62
C ILE A 40 1.21 -1.03 -2.39
N PHE A 41 0.71 -2.10 -1.77
CA PHE A 41 0.64 -3.39 -2.45
C PHE A 41 -0.34 -3.39 -3.63
N LEU A 42 -1.50 -2.73 -3.46
CA LEU A 42 -2.47 -2.53 -4.55
C LEU A 42 -1.86 -1.71 -5.70
N ALA A 43 -1.05 -0.69 -5.39
CA ALA A 43 -0.34 0.09 -6.40
C ALA A 43 0.70 -0.75 -7.15
N ALA A 44 1.32 -1.73 -6.49
CA ALA A 44 2.26 -2.64 -7.14
C ALA A 44 1.55 -3.54 -8.17
N THR A 45 0.33 -4.01 -7.86
CA THR A 45 -0.48 -4.82 -8.79
C THR A 45 -1.24 -3.99 -9.83
N GLY A 46 -1.36 -2.68 -9.64
CA GLY A 46 -2.07 -1.77 -10.54
C GLY A 46 -3.58 -1.75 -10.29
N ASP A 47 -4.01 -2.06 -9.07
CA ASP A 47 -5.41 -1.97 -8.66
C ASP A 47 -5.81 -0.51 -8.44
N GLU A 48 -6.96 -0.10 -8.97
CA GLU A 48 -7.46 1.27 -8.89
C GLU A 48 -7.81 1.69 -7.45
N LYS A 49 -8.12 0.72 -6.58
CA LYS A 49 -8.39 0.96 -5.15
C LYS A 49 -7.15 1.42 -4.39
N ALA A 50 -5.95 1.24 -4.95
CA ALA A 50 -4.70 1.64 -4.31
C ALA A 50 -4.74 3.09 -3.83
N ARG A 51 -5.23 4.01 -4.66
CA ARG A 51 -5.26 5.44 -4.34
C ARG A 51 -6.10 5.73 -3.09
N THR A 52 -7.27 5.09 -2.98
CA THR A 52 -8.18 5.21 -1.84
C THR A 52 -7.51 4.80 -0.53
N TYR A 53 -6.85 3.64 -0.52
CA TYR A 53 -6.17 3.13 0.69
C TYR A 53 -4.90 3.91 1.03
N LEU A 54 -4.15 4.39 0.02
CA LEU A 54 -3.05 5.32 0.26
C LEU A 54 -3.54 6.63 0.88
N ASP A 55 -4.70 7.15 0.43
CA ASP A 55 -5.30 8.36 1.00
C ASP A 55 -5.78 8.15 2.44
N PHE A 56 -6.39 7.00 2.76
CA PHE A 56 -6.72 6.63 4.14
C PHE A 56 -5.49 6.43 5.03
N GLY A 57 -4.35 6.08 4.44
CA GLY A 57 -3.09 5.94 5.14
C GLY A 57 -2.30 7.23 5.37
N LYS A 58 -2.69 8.36 4.77
CA LYS A 58 -2.03 9.66 4.97
C LYS A 58 -1.87 10.11 6.42
N PRO A 59 -2.87 9.98 7.32
CA PRO A 59 -2.73 10.36 8.72
C PRO A 59 -1.89 9.37 9.55
N ALA A 60 -1.44 8.25 8.98
CA ALA A 60 -0.60 7.30 9.69
C ALA A 60 0.73 7.95 10.08
N ASN A 61 1.19 7.68 11.31
CA ASN A 61 2.48 8.14 11.77
C ASN A 61 3.60 7.24 11.21
N LEU A 62 3.93 7.47 9.95
CA LEU A 62 4.90 6.68 9.18
C LEU A 62 6.32 7.25 9.26
N LEU A 63 7.28 6.34 9.21
CA LEU A 63 8.70 6.62 9.06
C LEU A 63 8.99 7.24 7.68
N PRO A 64 10.09 8.01 7.54
CA PRO A 64 10.49 8.60 6.27
C PRO A 64 10.58 7.58 5.11
N GLU A 65 11.10 6.39 5.40
CA GLU A 65 11.24 5.30 4.43
C GLU A 65 9.88 4.79 3.94
N GLU A 66 8.91 4.69 4.84
CA GLU A 66 7.54 4.27 4.52
C GLU A 66 6.82 5.35 3.68
N LYS A 67 7.04 6.62 3.98
CA LYS A 67 6.52 7.73 3.16
C LYS A 67 7.07 7.70 1.74
N ALA A 68 8.37 7.43 1.58
CA ALA A 68 8.99 7.28 0.27
C ALA A 68 8.36 6.12 -0.54
N LEU A 69 7.92 5.04 0.11
CA LEU A 69 7.20 3.96 -0.55
C LEU A 69 5.80 4.39 -1.02
N ILE A 70 5.10 5.21 -0.24
CA ILE A 70 3.80 5.79 -0.62
C ILE A 70 3.95 6.71 -1.82
N ASP A 71 4.96 7.59 -1.82
CA ASP A 71 5.22 8.49 -2.95
C ASP A 71 5.54 7.69 -4.22
N LYS A 72 6.33 6.63 -4.10
CA LYS A 72 6.61 5.69 -5.20
C LYS A 72 5.34 4.98 -5.68
N ALA A 73 4.45 4.61 -4.77
CA ALA A 73 3.17 4.00 -5.11
C ALA A 73 2.28 4.97 -5.91
N TYR A 74 2.16 6.23 -5.49
CA TYR A 74 1.45 7.26 -6.25
C TYR A 74 2.07 7.48 -7.64
N ALA A 75 3.39 7.57 -7.74
CA ALA A 75 4.08 7.72 -9.04
C ALA A 75 3.83 6.53 -9.98
N SER A 76 3.74 5.31 -9.45
CA SER A 76 3.38 4.09 -10.21
C SER A 76 1.93 4.16 -10.75
N LEU A 77 0.99 4.69 -9.96
CA LEU A 77 -0.40 4.86 -10.38
C LEU A 77 -0.54 5.95 -11.45
N ASP A 78 0.16 7.08 -11.28
CA ASP A 78 0.11 8.23 -12.21
C ASP A 78 0.86 7.98 -13.53
N SER A 79 1.83 7.06 -13.55
CA SER A 79 2.50 6.63 -14.78
C SER A 79 1.68 5.61 -15.56
N ARG A 80 0.95 4.71 -14.88
CA ARG A 80 0.06 3.74 -15.54
C ARG A 80 -1.21 4.35 -16.11
N SER A 81 -1.76 5.38 -15.46
CA SER A 81 -2.92 6.12 -15.99
C SER A 81 -2.61 6.89 -17.28
N ARG A 82 -1.35 7.25 -17.53
CA ARG A 82 -0.89 7.91 -18.76
C ARG A 82 -0.70 6.99 -19.97
N THR A 83 -0.77 5.67 -19.76
CA THR A 83 -0.54 4.67 -20.82
C THR A 83 -1.86 4.03 -21.31
N ARG A 84 -3.02 4.54 -20.90
CA ARG A 84 -4.34 4.12 -21.39
C ARG A 84 -4.93 5.14 -22.34
#